data_AF-A0A438JII7-F1
#
_entry.id   AF-A0A438JII7-F1
#
_cell.length_a   1.000
_cell.length_b   1.000
_cell.length_c   1.000
_cell.angle_alpha   90.00
_cell.angle_beta   90.00
_cell.angle_gamma   90.00
#
_symmetry.space_group_name_H-M   'P 1'
#
loop_
_entity.id
_entity.type
_entity.pdbx_description
1 polymer ?
#
loop_
_entity_poly.entity_id
_entity_poly.type
_entity_poly.pdbx_seq_one_letter_code
_entity_poly.pdbx_strand_id
1 'polypeptide(L)'
;MEGRRMNQVPLFSSARELGNLIVTSNLIDSALTKILELQRDQTALPSPVQYRVFYPSPKCTIVAFVSSPDCTQNPLPGQGDLVPLLSLTSSAPKNTSPSPLTELH
;
A
#
# COMPACT_ATOMS: atom_id res chain seq x y z
N MET A 1 27.25 5.16 -31.68
CA MET A 1 25.79 4.93 -31.63
C MET A 1 25.25 5.70 -30.44
N GLU A 2 24.71 6.89 -30.67
CA GLU A 2 24.10 7.71 -29.61
C GLU A 2 22.79 7.09 -29.14
N GLY A 3 22.71 6.83 -27.82
CA GLY A 3 21.50 6.36 -27.17
C GLY A 3 20.41 7.43 -27.25
N ARG A 4 19.41 7.19 -28.08
CA ARG A 4 18.22 8.03 -28.21
C ARG A 4 17.50 8.07 -26.86
N ARG A 5 17.67 9.15 -26.11
CA ARG A 5 16.82 9.42 -24.93
C ARG A 5 15.39 9.51 -25.43
N MET A 6 14.56 8.54 -25.08
CA MET A 6 13.12 8.63 -25.31
C MET A 6 12.61 9.75 -24.41
N ASN A 7 12.29 10.90 -25.01
CA ASN A 7 11.57 11.96 -24.32
C ASN A 7 10.22 11.37 -23.91
N GLN A 8 10.05 11.02 -22.64
CA GLN A 8 8.77 10.57 -22.13
C GLN A 8 7.83 11.77 -22.13
N VAL A 9 6.92 11.78 -23.11
CA VAL A 9 5.83 12.75 -23.14
C VAL A 9 4.82 12.31 -22.08
N PRO A 10 4.45 13.19 -21.13
CA PRO A 10 3.46 12.84 -20.13
C PRO A 10 2.12 12.55 -20.81
N LEU A 11 1.51 11.40 -20.48
CA LEU A 11 0.24 10.96 -21.05
C LEU A 11 -0.92 11.93 -20.73
N PHE A 12 -0.80 12.66 -19.62
CA PHE A 12 -1.76 13.66 -19.18
C PHE A 12 -1.06 14.99 -18.95
N SER A 13 -1.72 16.07 -19.33
CA SER A 13 -1.21 17.43 -19.18
C SER A 13 -1.45 17.97 -17.76
N SER A 14 -2.33 17.34 -16.98
CA SER A 14 -2.58 17.71 -15.58
C SER A 14 -3.15 16.56 -14.74
N ALA A 15 -3.00 16.65 -13.41
CA ALA A 15 -3.66 15.75 -12.46
C ALA A 15 -5.19 15.83 -12.54
N ARG A 16 -5.74 16.99 -12.92
CA ARG A 16 -7.18 17.18 -13.12
C ARG A 16 -7.70 16.35 -14.30
N GLU A 17 -6.96 16.31 -15.39
CA GLU A 17 -7.30 15.52 -16.57
C GLU A 17 -7.33 14.02 -16.23
N LEU A 18 -6.30 13.54 -15.52
CA LEU A 18 -6.26 12.16 -15.01
C LEU A 18 -7.43 11.88 -14.05
N GLY A 19 -7.69 12.77 -13.09
CA GLY A 19 -8.79 12.62 -12.14
C GLY A 19 -10.15 12.54 -12.82
N ASN A 20 -10.40 13.39 -13.82
CA ASN A 20 -11.62 13.36 -14.62
C ASN A 20 -11.76 12.02 -15.37
N LEU A 21 -10.70 11.50 -15.97
CA LEU A 21 -10.72 10.21 -16.64
C LEU A 21 -11.07 9.08 -15.65
N ILE A 22 -10.45 9.07 -14.47
CA ILE A 22 -10.70 8.04 -13.46
C ILE A 22 -12.17 8.08 -13.01
N VAL A 23 -12.71 9.26 -12.69
CA VAL A 23 -14.10 9.40 -12.23
C VAL A 23 -15.11 9.02 -13.32
N THR A 24 -14.84 9.39 -14.58
CA THR A 24 -15.75 9.06 -15.70
C THR A 24 -15.64 7.63 -16.22
N SER A 25 -14.61 6.88 -15.81
CA SER A 25 -14.37 5.51 -16.28
C SER A 25 -15.29 4.44 -15.66
N ASN A 26 -16.13 4.81 -14.68
CA ASN A 26 -16.94 3.91 -13.85
C ASN A 26 -16.14 2.84 -13.08
N LEU A 27 -14.81 2.88 -13.10
CA LEU A 27 -13.96 1.88 -12.44
C LEU A 27 -14.05 1.99 -10.91
N ILE A 28 -14.09 3.21 -10.36
CA ILE A 28 -14.24 3.44 -8.93
C ILE A 28 -15.57 2.89 -8.44
N ASP A 29 -16.67 3.26 -9.10
CA ASP A 29 -18.01 2.83 -8.70
C ASP A 29 -18.17 1.31 -8.79
N SER A 30 -17.61 0.71 -9.85
CA SER A 30 -17.62 -0.75 -10.03
C SER A 30 -16.83 -1.46 -8.92
N ALA A 31 -15.64 -0.97 -8.60
CA ALA A 31 -14.80 -1.53 -7.53
C ALA A 31 -15.46 -1.39 -6.16
N LEU A 32 -15.96 -0.20 -5.83
CA LEU A 32 -16.63 0.06 -4.56
C LEU A 32 -17.87 -0.82 -4.37
N THR A 33 -18.68 -0.97 -5.42
CA THR A 33 -19.84 -1.86 -5.40
C THR A 33 -19.44 -3.30 -5.04
N LYS A 34 -18.35 -3.82 -5.63
CA LYS A 34 -17.88 -5.19 -5.35
C LYS A 34 -17.27 -5.36 -3.97
N ILE A 35 -16.61 -4.34 -3.44
CA ILE A 35 -16.14 -4.32 -2.04
C ILE A 35 -17.33 -4.37 -1.09
N LEU A 36 -18.37 -3.56 -1.32
CA LEU A 36 -19.57 -3.52 -0.46
C LEU A 36 -20.38 -4.83 -0.54
N GLU A 37 -20.47 -5.46 -1.72
CA GLU A 37 -21.02 -6.81 -1.86
C GLU A 37 -20.25 -7.82 -1.00
N LEU A 38 -18.92 -7.82 -1.09
CA LEU A 38 -18.07 -8.73 -0.32
C LEU A 38 -18.13 -8.47 1.20
N GLN A 39 -18.27 -7.21 1.62
CA GLN A 39 -18.36 -6.84 3.04
C GLN A 39 -19.67 -7.31 3.68
N ARG A 40 -20.80 -7.27 2.94
CA ARG A 40 -22.08 -7.80 3.45
C ARG A 40 -22.03 -9.30 3.69
N ASP A 41 -21.37 -10.03 2.79
CA ASP A 41 -21.18 -11.48 2.89
C ASP A 41 -20.22 -11.86 4.05
N GLN A 42 -19.41 -10.92 4.53
CA GLN A 42 -18.42 -11.15 5.60
C GLN A 42 -19.06 -11.60 6.93
N THR A 43 -20.34 -11.26 7.15
CA THR A 43 -21.11 -11.63 8.34
C THR A 43 -21.24 -13.14 8.59
N ALA A 44 -20.91 -13.98 7.59
CA ALA A 44 -21.07 -15.43 7.65
C ALA A 44 -19.79 -16.22 8.02
N LEU A 45 -18.59 -15.63 7.98
CA LEU A 45 -17.32 -16.39 8.16
C LEU A 45 -16.33 -15.68 9.10
N PRO A 46 -15.71 -16.39 10.06
CA PRO A 46 -14.77 -15.80 11.03
C PRO A 46 -13.36 -15.54 10.46
N SER A 47 -13.19 -15.47 9.14
CA SER A 47 -11.87 -15.24 8.53
C SER A 47 -11.46 -13.77 8.67
N PRO A 48 -10.24 -13.47 9.16
CA PRO A 48 -9.75 -12.11 9.31
C PRO A 48 -9.57 -11.37 7.98
N VAL A 49 -9.46 -12.11 6.87
CA VAL A 49 -9.47 -11.55 5.51
C VAL A 49 -10.33 -12.45 4.62
N GLN A 50 -11.22 -11.84 3.85
CA GLN A 50 -11.99 -12.49 2.80
C GLN A 50 -11.65 -11.83 1.47
N TYR A 51 -11.60 -12.62 0.41
CA TYR A 51 -11.38 -12.12 -0.94
C TYR A 51 -12.38 -12.75 -1.91
N ARG A 52 -12.69 -12.01 -2.96
CA ARG A 52 -13.50 -12.52 -4.07
C ARG A 52 -13.04 -11.90 -5.37
N VAL A 53 -13.04 -12.73 -6.43
CA VAL A 53 -12.76 -12.31 -7.79
C VAL A 53 -14.07 -12.09 -8.51
N PHE A 54 -14.19 -10.93 -9.15
CA PHE A 54 -15.35 -10.52 -9.92
C PHE A 54 -14.93 -10.26 -11.37
N TYR A 55 -15.79 -10.66 -12.30
CA TYR A 55 -15.56 -10.51 -13.74
C TYR A 55 -16.65 -9.61 -14.35
N PRO A 56 -16.65 -8.29 -14.06
CA PRO A 56 -17.68 -7.37 -14.55
C PRO A 56 -17.67 -7.20 -16.08
N SER A 57 -16.50 -7.39 -16.72
CA SER A 57 -16.40 -7.37 -18.19
C SER A 57 -15.20 -8.19 -18.67
N PRO A 58 -15.13 -8.56 -19.96
CA PRO A 58 -13.97 -9.28 -20.52
C PRO A 58 -12.65 -8.52 -20.43
N LYS A 59 -12.69 -7.19 -20.24
CA LYS A 59 -11.53 -6.31 -20.18
C LYS A 59 -11.14 -5.92 -18.76
N CYS A 60 -11.93 -6.32 -17.76
CA CYS A 60 -11.73 -5.91 -16.38
C CYS A 60 -12.07 -7.05 -15.42
N THR A 61 -11.07 -7.47 -14.65
CA THR A 61 -11.23 -8.37 -13.51
C THR A 61 -10.98 -7.56 -12.24
N ILE A 62 -11.89 -7.65 -11.27
CA ILE A 62 -11.78 -6.98 -9.98
C ILE A 62 -11.49 -8.05 -8.93
N VAL A 63 -10.36 -7.93 -8.24
CA VAL A 63 -10.04 -8.75 -7.06
C VAL A 63 -10.25 -7.88 -5.84
N ALA A 64 -11.31 -8.14 -5.09
CA ALA A 64 -11.65 -7.38 -3.88
C ALA A 64 -11.22 -8.14 -2.62
N PHE A 65 -10.78 -7.40 -1.63
CA PHE A 65 -10.42 -7.90 -0.31
C PHE A 65 -11.20 -7.11 0.75
N VAL A 66 -11.71 -7.79 1.76
CA VAL A 66 -12.26 -7.20 2.98
C VAL A 66 -11.61 -7.85 4.18
N SER A 67 -11.15 -7.04 5.13
CA SER A 67 -10.55 -7.51 6.38
C SER A 67 -11.48 -7.28 7.56
N SER A 68 -11.29 -8.05 8.64
CA SER A 68 -11.92 -7.83 9.94
C SER A 68 -10.84 -7.81 11.03
N PRO A 69 -10.98 -6.98 12.08
CA PRO A 69 -12.03 -5.99 12.30
C PRO A 69 -11.92 -4.81 11.30
N ASP A 70 -12.98 -4.01 11.21
CA ASP A 70 -12.90 -2.73 10.48
C ASP A 70 -11.72 -1.91 11.02
N CYS A 71 -11.02 -1.20 10.13
CA CYS A 71 -10.01 -0.24 10.55
C CYS A 71 -10.67 0.80 11.46
N THR A 72 -10.35 0.74 12.74
CA THR A 72 -10.81 1.71 13.73
C THR A 72 -10.11 3.04 13.48
N GLN A 73 -10.82 4.17 13.65
CA GLN A 73 -10.21 5.51 13.58
C GLN A 73 -9.08 5.68 14.62
N ASN A 74 -9.14 4.90 15.70
CA ASN A 74 -8.09 4.76 16.70
C ASN A 74 -7.50 3.35 16.59
N PRO A 75 -6.37 3.14 15.88
CA PRO A 75 -5.70 1.85 15.90
C PRO A 75 -5.35 1.50 17.36
N LEU A 76 -5.62 0.25 17.76
CA LEU A 76 -5.30 -0.20 19.12
C LEU A 76 -3.78 -0.01 19.35
N PRO A 77 -3.37 0.66 20.45
CA PRO A 77 -1.97 0.84 20.75
C PRO A 77 -1.31 -0.54 20.91
N GLY A 78 -0.34 -0.85 20.05
CA GLY A 78 0.43 -2.11 20.10
C GLY A 78 0.15 -3.13 18.99
N GLN A 79 -0.86 -2.93 18.12
CA GLN A 79 -1.17 -3.87 17.03
C GLN A 79 -0.48 -3.54 15.70
N GLY A 80 0.19 -2.39 15.61
CA GLY A 80 0.94 -1.95 14.45
C GLY A 80 2.31 -1.46 14.88
N ASP A 81 3.24 -2.38 15.10
CA ASP A 81 4.67 -2.02 15.10
C ASP A 81 5.06 -1.72 13.65
N LEU A 82 4.58 -0.58 13.15
CA LEU A 82 5.20 0.09 12.03
C LEU A 82 6.57 0.51 12.54
N VAL A 83 7.60 -0.29 12.22
CA VAL A 83 8.99 0.05 12.43
C VAL A 83 9.15 1.53 12.08
N PRO A 84 9.50 2.40 13.05
CA PRO A 84 9.61 3.82 12.78
C PRO A 84 10.56 4.02 11.60
N LEU A 85 10.13 4.82 10.62
CA LEU A 85 10.90 5.18 9.42
C LEU A 85 12.32 5.71 9.73
N LEU A 86 12.58 6.05 11.00
CA LEU A 86 13.87 6.41 11.57
C LEU A 86 14.89 5.25 11.65
N SER A 87 14.48 3.98 11.50
CA SER A 87 15.40 2.84 11.48
C SER A 87 16.05 2.58 10.11
N LEU A 88 15.63 3.27 9.04
CA LEU A 88 16.22 3.12 7.71
C LEU A 88 17.38 4.08 7.40
N THR A 89 17.77 4.93 8.36
CA THR A 89 18.96 5.76 8.23
C THR A 89 19.89 5.54 9.43
N SER A 90 20.77 4.55 9.32
CA SER A 90 22.18 4.62 9.76
C SER A 90 22.72 3.21 10.01
N SER A 91 23.39 2.66 9.01
CA SER A 91 24.54 1.79 9.27
C SER A 91 25.73 2.34 8.48
N ALA A 92 26.20 3.52 8.86
CA ALA A 92 27.59 3.86 8.60
C ALA A 92 28.45 2.94 9.50
N PRO A 93 29.42 2.20 8.96
CA PRO A 93 30.22 1.28 9.77
C PRO A 93 31.15 2.09 10.67
N LYS A 94 30.90 2.06 11.98
CA LYS A 94 31.84 2.61 12.96
C LYS A 94 32.97 1.59 13.13
N ASN A 95 34.10 1.87 12.49
CA ASN A 95 35.34 1.10 12.60
C ASN A 95 35.70 0.88 14.07
N THR A 96 35.79 -0.38 14.46
CA THR A 96 36.26 -0.85 15.76
C THR A 96 37.78 -0.98 15.74
N SER A 97 38.47 -0.35 16.69
CA SER A 97 39.83 -0.71 17.14
C SER A 97 40.12 -0.02 18.49
N PRO A 98 41.02 -0.53 19.34
CA PRO A 98 40.65 -1.12 20.62
C PRO A 98 41.12 -0.28 21.82
N SER A 99 40.63 -0.67 22.99
CA SER A 99 40.97 -0.14 24.32
C SER A 99 42.48 -0.04 24.60
N PRO A 100 42.86 0.85 25.53
CA PRO A 100 43.90 0.52 26.49
C PRO A 100 43.44 0.69 27.96
N LEU A 101 43.70 -0.40 28.70
CA LEU A 101 44.11 -0.60 30.10
C LEU A 101 44.24 0.59 31.09
N THR A 102 43.96 0.22 32.37
CA THR A 102 44.47 0.74 33.67
C THR A 102 43.97 2.13 34.14
N GLU A 103 43.66 2.45 35.41
CA GLU A 103 44.14 2.09 36.77
C GLU A 103 42.99 2.29 37.81
N LEU A 104 42.88 1.49 38.89
CA LEU A 104 43.28 1.81 40.29
C LEU A 104 42.88 3.24 40.73
N HIS A 105 42.03 3.46 41.73
CA HIS A 105 42.10 3.03 43.13
C HIS A 105 40.70 3.08 43.78
#